data_AF-A0A7V9QPJ2-F1
#
_entry.id   AF-A0A7V9QPJ2-F1
#
_cell.length_a   1.000
_cell.length_b   1.000
_cell.length_c   1.000
_cell.angle_alpha   90.00
_cell.angle_beta   90.00
_cell.angle_gamma   90.00
#
_symmetry.space_group_name_H-M   'P 1'
#
loop_
_entity.id
_entity.type
_entity.pdbx_description
1 polymer ?
#
loop_
_entity_poly.entity_id
_entity_poly.type
_entity_poly.pdbx_seq_one_letter_code
_entity_poly.pdbx_strand_id
1 'polypeptide(L)'
;MVRIRLRRIGRKKAPVYRIVVADSQSPRDGKFIEIIGQYAPRQGEGSLNINEDRANYWMDVGAQPSDTVRSLLRRAGVLKKRHEARVGDTLAAKAVPVSEAE
;
A
#
# COMPACT_ATOMS: atom_id res chain seq x y z
N MET A 1 -12.29 -11.61 -0.76
CA MET A 1 -10.91 -11.34 -0.30
C MET A 1 -10.66 -9.85 -0.38
N VAL A 2 -10.09 -9.25 0.66
CA VAL A 2 -9.82 -7.81 0.66
C VAL A 2 -8.65 -7.48 -0.28
N ARG A 3 -8.88 -6.54 -1.20
CA ARG A 3 -7.89 -6.07 -2.17
C ARG A 3 -7.73 -4.56 -2.09
N ILE A 4 -6.50 -4.11 -2.26
CA ILE A 4 -6.18 -2.70 -2.48
C ILE A 4 -6.14 -2.48 -4.00
N ARG A 5 -7.09 -1.69 -4.52
CA ARG A 5 -7.29 -1.52 -5.96
C ARG A 5 -7.55 -0.06 -6.34
N LEU A 6 -7.42 0.24 -7.63
CA LEU A 6 -7.74 1.55 -8.19
C LEU A 6 -9.21 1.62 -8.55
N ARG A 7 -9.91 2.63 -8.02
CA ARG A 7 -11.24 3.04 -8.46
C ARG A 7 -11.10 4.25 -9.37
N ARG A 8 -11.66 4.18 -10.58
CA ARG A 8 -11.57 5.31 -11.52
C ARG A 8 -12.57 6.38 -11.14
N ILE A 9 -12.09 7.60 -11.05
CA ILE A 9 -12.86 8.83 -10.91
C ILE A 9 -12.40 9.83 -11.97
N GLY A 10 -13.18 10.88 -12.22
CA GLY A 10 -12.82 11.92 -13.18
C GLY A 10 -13.46 11.75 -14.57
N ARG A 11 -13.09 12.67 -15.46
CA ARG A 11 -13.80 12.91 -16.72
C ARG A 11 -13.20 12.11 -17.90
N LYS A 12 -13.89 12.13 -19.03
CA LYS A 12 -13.32 11.64 -20.31
C LYS A 12 -12.00 12.38 -20.58
N LYS A 13 -10.96 11.64 -20.97
CA LYS A 13 -9.59 12.17 -21.18
C LYS A 13 -8.96 12.83 -19.93
N ALA A 14 -9.51 12.68 -18.72
CA ALA A 14 -8.86 13.16 -17.49
C ALA A 14 -9.09 12.13 -16.36
N PRO A 15 -8.45 10.95 -16.43
CA PRO A 15 -8.62 9.92 -15.42
C PRO A 15 -7.88 10.30 -14.14
N VAL A 16 -8.59 10.18 -13.02
CA VAL A 16 -8.05 10.21 -11.67
C VAL A 16 -8.43 8.88 -11.01
N TYR A 17 -7.62 8.37 -10.10
CA TYR A 17 -7.87 7.10 -9.45
C TYR A 17 -7.83 7.29 -7.94
N ARG A 18 -8.80 6.71 -7.23
CA ARG A 18 -8.70 6.54 -5.78
C ARG A 18 -8.10 5.17 -5.49
N ILE A 19 -7.15 5.12 -4.56
CA ILE A 19 -6.61 3.88 -4.04
C ILE A 19 -7.55 3.47 -2.91
N VAL A 20 -8.30 2.39 -3.12
CA VAL A 20 -9.37 1.95 -2.22
C VAL A 20 -9.11 0.53 -1.75
N VAL A 21 -9.52 0.27 -0.51
CA VAL A 21 -9.61 -1.06 0.06
C VAL A 21 -11.03 -1.55 -0.11
N ALA A 22 -11.22 -2.67 -0.78
CA ALA A 22 -12.53 -3.24 -1.06
C ALA A 22 -12.48 -4.76 -1.14
N ASP A 23 -13.62 -5.42 -0.98
CA ASP A 23 -13.69 -6.84 -1.31
C ASP A 23 -13.53 -7.05 -2.82
N SER A 24 -12.78 -8.09 -3.19
CA SER A 24 -12.58 -8.58 -4.56
C SER A 24 -13.87 -8.73 -5.38
N GLN A 25 -14.96 -9.17 -4.75
CA GLN A 25 -16.26 -9.43 -5.40
C GLN A 25 -17.06 -8.14 -5.65
N SER A 26 -16.70 -7.04 -4.99
CA SER A 26 -17.40 -5.77 -5.18
C SER A 26 -17.08 -5.20 -6.58
N PRO A 27 -18.04 -4.58 -7.28
CA PRO A 27 -17.77 -3.96 -8.58
C PRO A 27 -16.76 -2.82 -8.46
N ARG A 28 -16.03 -2.51 -9.54
CA ARG A 28 -14.92 -1.53 -9.55
C ARG A 28 -15.27 -0.20 -8.87
N ASP A 29 -16.43 0.34 -9.23
CA ASP A 29 -16.87 1.68 -8.79
C ASP A 29 -17.94 1.64 -7.68
N GLY A 30 -18.23 0.46 -7.13
CA GLY A 30 -19.25 0.27 -6.09
C GLY A 30 -18.72 0.39 -4.65
N LYS A 31 -19.24 -0.46 -3.76
CA LYS A 31 -18.93 -0.44 -2.33
C LYS A 31 -17.44 -0.69 -2.08
N PHE A 32 -16.86 0.11 -1.19
CA PHE A 32 -15.49 -0.02 -0.69
C PHE A 32 -15.51 0.19 0.83
N ILE A 33 -14.44 -0.22 1.49
CA ILE A 33 -14.28 -0.12 2.95
C ILE A 33 -13.66 1.24 3.29
N GLU A 34 -12.51 1.56 2.69
CA GLU A 34 -11.74 2.77 3.00
C GLU A 34 -11.01 3.30 1.75
N ILE A 35 -10.79 4.61 1.69
CA ILE A 35 -9.92 5.27 0.73
C ILE A 35 -8.59 5.58 1.42
N ILE A 36 -7.50 5.00 0.92
CA ILE A 36 -6.16 5.17 1.51
C ILE A 36 -5.25 6.10 0.69
N GLY A 37 -5.72 6.58 -0.45
CA GLY A 37 -4.95 7.49 -1.29
C GLY A 37 -5.60 7.84 -2.62
N GLN A 38 -4.87 8.61 -3.43
CA GLN A 38 -5.25 9.06 -4.75
C GLN A 38 -4.06 9.02 -5.71
N TYR A 39 -4.33 8.70 -6.97
CA TYR A 39 -3.38 8.70 -8.06
C TYR A 39 -3.95 9.45 -9.27
N ALA A 40 -3.28 10.52 -9.69
CA ALA A 40 -3.61 11.33 -10.85
C ALA A 40 -2.45 11.30 -11.86
N PRO A 41 -2.44 10.36 -12.83
CA PRO A 41 -1.31 10.14 -13.74
C PRO A 41 -0.93 11.35 -14.59
N ARG A 42 -1.85 12.30 -14.80
CA ARG A 42 -1.64 13.48 -15.64
C ARG A 42 -1.11 14.70 -14.89
N GLN A 43 -1.09 14.65 -13.56
CA GLN A 43 -0.76 15.82 -12.73
C GLN A 43 0.75 16.08 -12.61
N GLY A 44 1.61 15.18 -13.09
CA GLY A 44 3.07 15.33 -13.00
C GLY A 44 3.57 15.14 -11.57
N GLU A 45 4.23 16.16 -11.02
CA GLU A 45 4.62 16.21 -9.61
C GLU A 45 3.38 16.21 -8.69
N GLY A 46 3.43 15.43 -7.62
CA GLY A 46 2.26 15.23 -6.74
C GLY A 46 1.17 14.32 -7.33
N SER A 47 1.45 13.60 -8.42
CA SER A 47 0.51 12.63 -9.00
C SER A 47 0.08 11.50 -8.05
N LEU A 48 0.76 11.30 -6.92
CA LEU A 48 0.49 10.21 -5.98
C LEU A 48 0.43 10.74 -4.56
N ASN A 49 -0.68 10.49 -3.89
CA ASN A 49 -0.87 10.73 -2.46
C ASN A 49 -1.34 9.43 -1.83
N ILE A 50 -0.61 8.92 -0.84
CA ILE A 50 -0.93 7.69 -0.10
C ILE A 50 -0.76 7.97 1.38
N ASN A 51 -1.74 7.55 2.19
CA ASN A 51 -1.57 7.46 3.62
C ASN A 51 -0.78 6.17 3.94
N GLU A 52 0.49 6.32 4.32
CA GLU A 52 1.41 5.20 4.57
C GLU A 52 0.93 4.33 5.73
N ASP A 53 0.43 4.92 6.81
CA ASP A 53 0.01 4.21 8.02
C ASP A 53 -1.18 3.28 7.73
N ARG A 54 -2.17 3.79 7.01
CA ARG A 54 -3.35 3.01 6.63
C ARG A 54 -3.00 1.95 5.59
N ALA A 55 -2.17 2.28 4.60
CA ALA A 55 -1.68 1.30 3.64
C ALA A 55 -0.95 0.15 4.34
N ASN A 56 -0.15 0.48 5.35
CA ASN A 56 0.57 -0.49 6.14
C ASN A 56 -0.38 -1.40 6.94
N TYR A 57 -1.27 -0.80 7.73
CA TYR A 57 -2.28 -1.54 8.49
C TYR A 57 -3.04 -2.57 7.64
N TRP A 58 -3.53 -2.16 6.47
CA TRP A 58 -4.29 -3.06 5.60
C TRP A 58 -3.46 -4.19 5.02
N MET A 59 -2.17 -3.96 4.71
CA MET A 59 -1.27 -5.02 4.26
C MET A 59 -0.97 -6.02 5.39
N ASP A 60 -0.92 -5.57 6.65
CA ASP A 60 -0.71 -6.45 7.82
C ASP A 60 -1.95 -7.29 8.14
N VAL A 61 -3.15 -6.73 7.92
CA VAL A 61 -4.43 -7.47 8.01
C VAL A 61 -4.62 -8.45 6.83
N GLY A 62 -3.71 -8.48 5.86
CA GLY A 62 -3.70 -9.42 4.74
C GLY A 62 -4.38 -8.92 3.46
N ALA A 63 -4.67 -7.62 3.35
CA ALA A 63 -5.16 -7.05 2.09
C ALA A 63 -4.07 -7.13 1.01
N GLN A 64 -4.42 -7.66 -0.16
CA GLN A 64 -3.48 -7.79 -1.27
C GLN A 64 -3.61 -6.62 -2.26
N PRO A 65 -2.51 -5.89 -2.55
CA PRO A 65 -2.51 -4.87 -3.58
C PRO A 65 -2.54 -5.48 -4.98
N SER A 66 -3.24 -4.84 -5.92
CA SER A 66 -3.12 -5.15 -7.34
C SER A 66 -1.75 -4.75 -7.89
N ASP A 67 -1.35 -5.24 -9.06
CA ASP A 67 0.00 -5.02 -9.59
C ASP A 67 0.32 -3.54 -9.80
N THR A 68 -0.62 -2.75 -10.34
CA THR A 68 -0.44 -1.29 -10.47
C THR A 68 -0.33 -0.60 -9.13
N VAL A 69 -1.17 -0.97 -8.15
CA VAL A 69 -1.10 -0.40 -6.79
C VAL A 69 0.21 -0.76 -6.11
N ARG A 70 0.71 -1.99 -6.30
CA ARG A 70 2.03 -2.44 -5.83
C ARG A 70 3.13 -1.57 -6.42
N SER A 71 3.10 -1.28 -7.72
CA SER A 71 4.08 -0.37 -8.35
C SER A 71 3.98 1.06 -7.80
N LEU A 72 2.79 1.57 -7.52
CA LEU A 72 2.61 2.88 -6.90
C LEU A 72 3.14 2.91 -5.45
N LEU A 73 2.88 1.87 -4.66
CA LEU A 73 3.42 1.73 -3.29
C LEU A 73 4.95 1.61 -3.29
N ARG A 74 5.54 0.95 -4.30
CA ARG A 74 7.00 0.94 -4.51
C ARG A 74 7.52 2.35 -4.79
N ARG A 75 6.87 3.08 -5.70
CA ARG A 75 7.26 4.45 -6.07
C ARG A 75 7.14 5.42 -4.89
N ALA A 76 6.17 5.20 -4.00
CA ALA A 76 6.00 5.96 -2.76
C ALA A 76 6.99 5.56 -1.65
N GLY A 77 7.83 4.52 -1.85
CA GLY A 77 8.79 4.06 -0.84
C GLY A 77 8.19 3.23 0.30
N VAL A 78 6.87 3.08 0.38
CA VAL A 78 6.16 2.33 1.46
C VAL A 78 6.65 0.89 1.56
N LEU A 79 6.77 0.19 0.42
CA LEU A 79 7.24 -1.20 0.43
C LEU A 79 8.71 -1.33 0.81
N LYS A 80 9.54 -0.33 0.49
CA LYS A 80 10.96 -0.32 0.86
C LYS A 80 11.10 -0.19 2.37
N LYS A 81 10.47 0.84 2.97
CA LYS A 81 10.45 1.06 4.42
C LYS A 81 9.95 -0.18 5.18
N ARG A 82 8.86 -0.79 4.70
CA ARG A 82 8.28 -2.01 5.28
C ARG A 82 9.24 -3.21 5.21
N HIS A 83 9.99 -3.35 4.11
CA HIS A 83 10.97 -4.43 3.99
C HIS A 83 12.15 -4.23 4.93
N GLU A 84 12.69 -3.01 4.99
CA GLU A 84 13.79 -2.64 5.88
C GLU A 84 13.44 -2.88 7.35
N ALA A 85 12.22 -2.49 7.79
CA ALA A 85 11.73 -2.75 9.14
C ALA A 85 11.72 -4.26 9.46
N ARG A 86 11.16 -5.08 8.56
CA ARG A 86 11.11 -6.55 8.75
C ARG A 86 12.49 -7.19 8.78
N VAL A 87 13.40 -6.74 7.92
CA VAL A 87 14.78 -7.25 7.90
C VAL A 87 15.46 -6.89 9.23
N GLY A 88 15.28 -5.68 9.74
CA GLY A 88 15.73 -5.27 11.06
C GLY A 88 15.26 -6.22 12.17
N ASP A 89 13.96 -6.52 12.21
CA ASP A 89 13.38 -7.43 13.20
C ASP A 89 13.97 -8.84 13.11
N THR A 90 14.15 -9.36 11.89
CA THR A 90 14.74 -10.71 11.70
C THR A 90 16.22 -10.78 12.08
N LEU A 91 16.98 -9.72 11.81
CA LEU A 91 18.40 -9.64 12.17
C LEU A 91 18.55 -9.54 13.69
N ALA A 92 17.70 -8.74 14.35
CA ALA A 92 17.62 -8.65 15.80
C ALA A 92 17.22 -9.99 16.45
N ALA A 93 16.23 -10.70 15.89
CA ALA A 93 15.81 -12.01 16.40
C ALA A 93 16.88 -13.11 16.23
N LYS A 94 17.76 -12.99 15.23
CA LYS A 94 18.84 -13.95 14.96
C LYS A 94 20.12 -13.67 15.76
N ALA A 95 20.33 -12.42 16.19
CA ALA A 95 21.43 -12.06 17.07
C ALA A 95 21.18 -12.65 18.46
N VAL A 96 21.71 -13.84 18.72
CA VAL A 96 21.72 -14.46 20.04
C VAL A 96 22.50 -13.54 20.99
N PRO A 97 21.96 -13.15 22.16
CA PRO A 97 22.75 -12.45 23.15
C PRO A 97 23.84 -13.43 23.62
N VAL A 98 25.09 -13.12 23.30
CA VAL A 98 26.22 -13.81 23.94
C VAL A 98 26.10 -13.45 25.42
N SER A 99 25.63 -14.38 26.23
CA SER A 99 25.69 -14.24 27.68
C SER A 99 27.18 -14.17 28.01
N GLU A 100 27.59 -13.04 28.55
CA GLU A 100 28.89 -12.90 29.22
C GLU A 100 28.87 -13.89 30.39
N ALA A 101 29.46 -15.07 30.16
CA ALA A 101 29.75 -16.02 31.21
C ALA A 101 30.99 -15.51 31.95
N GLU A 102 30.78 -15.19 33.23
CA GLU A 102 31.76 -14.96 34.29
C GLU A 102 32.77 -16.13 34.41
#